data_AF-A0A0G0PXF9-F1
#
_entry.id   AF-A0A0G0PXF9-F1
#
_cell.length_a   1.000
_cell.length_b   1.000
_cell.length_c   1.000
_cell.angle_alpha   90.00
_cell.angle_beta   90.00
_cell.angle_gamma   90.00
#
_symmetry.space_group_name_H-M   'P 1'
#
loop_
_entity.id
_entity.type
_entity.pdbx_description
1 polymer ?
#
loop_
_entity_poly.entity_id
_entity_poly.type
_entity_poly.pdbx_seq_one_letter_code
_entity_poly.pdbx_strand_id
1 'polypeptide(L)'
;MEQVFAQTSVNIKDIFSPAQSFPTIGSLVNVLLRNVLVIAGVFCLVLLILGGFSFIVSAGGDAKAKEKGKSTITSALTGLVLIIAAYWIIQIIEIITGIKILNSGL
;
A
#
# COMPACT_ATOMS: atom_id res chain seq x y z
N MET A 1 38.00 44.58 9.49
CA MET A 1 37.47 43.34 10.06
C MET A 1 36.01 43.59 10.37
N GLU A 2 35.11 43.31 9.43
CA GLU A 2 33.66 43.48 9.65
C GLU A 2 32.95 42.19 9.24
N GLN A 3 32.86 41.32 10.24
CA GLN A 3 31.75 40.41 10.56
C GLN A 3 30.97 39.84 9.36
N VAL A 4 31.52 38.74 8.84
CA VAL A 4 30.92 37.75 7.95
C VAL A 4 29.94 36.83 8.70
N PHE A 5 28.74 37.27 9.13
CA PHE A 5 27.82 36.33 9.81
C PHE A 5 26.31 36.55 9.57
N ALA A 6 25.90 36.84 8.33
CA ALA A 6 24.47 36.90 7.97
C ALA A 6 24.10 36.03 6.77
N GLN A 7 24.52 34.77 6.77
CA GLN A 7 23.83 33.66 6.10
C GLN A 7 23.97 32.46 7.05
N THR A 8 22.98 31.66 7.38
CA THR A 8 21.73 31.33 6.69
C THR A 8 20.72 30.98 7.79
N SER A 9 19.42 31.10 7.53
CA SER A 9 18.41 30.51 8.41
C SER A 9 18.79 29.04 8.62
N VAL A 10 19.16 28.68 9.84
CA VAL A 10 19.53 27.30 10.21
C VAL A 10 18.27 26.47 10.03
N ASN A 11 18.08 25.98 8.81
CA ASN A 11 17.07 25.01 8.49
C ASN A 11 17.58 23.72 9.10
N ILE A 12 17.09 23.42 10.31
CA ILE A 12 17.35 22.18 11.06
C ILE A 12 17.11 20.93 10.19
N LYS A 13 16.30 21.08 9.13
CA LYS A 13 16.07 20.14 8.04
C LYS A 13 17.31 19.76 7.23
N ASP A 14 18.26 20.66 7.00
CA ASP A 14 19.44 20.41 6.14
C ASP A 14 20.62 19.82 6.93
N ILE A 15 20.59 19.90 8.26
CA ILE A 15 21.68 19.49 9.15
C ILE A 15 21.40 18.11 9.79
N PHE A 16 20.14 17.66 9.82
CA PHE A 16 19.74 16.39 10.43
C PHE A 16 19.04 15.47 9.42
N SER A 17 19.83 14.75 8.60
CA SER A 17 19.36 13.81 7.58
C SER A 17 18.38 12.72 8.07
N PRO A 18 18.42 12.23 9.32
CA PRO A 18 17.39 11.31 9.84
C PRO A 18 16.01 11.96 10.00
N ALA A 19 15.95 13.27 10.24
CA ALA A 19 14.70 14.04 10.26
C ALA A 19 14.16 14.30 8.84
N GLN A 20 14.99 14.13 7.80
CA GLN A 20 14.57 14.14 6.39
C GLN A 20 14.00 12.78 5.95
N SER A 21 14.56 11.66 6.43
CA SER A 21 14.06 10.32 6.09
C SER A 21 12.86 9.88 6.95
N PHE A 22 12.76 10.34 8.20
CA PHE A 22 11.64 10.03 9.10
C PHE A 22 11.11 11.27 9.85
N PRO A 23 10.62 12.32 9.17
CA PRO A 23 10.07 13.51 9.84
C PRO A 23 8.83 13.19 10.68
N THR A 24 8.18 12.05 10.46
CA THR A 24 6.91 11.66 11.12
C THR A 24 6.64 10.17 10.94
N ILE A 25 5.80 9.58 11.81
CA ILE A 25 5.26 8.21 11.69
C ILE A 25 4.71 7.95 10.27
N GLY A 26 4.15 8.98 9.62
CA GLY A 26 3.64 8.91 8.25
C GLY A 26 4.67 8.47 7.19
N SER A 27 5.96 8.78 7.34
CA SER A 27 7.01 8.36 6.38
C SER A 27 7.28 6.85 6.44
N LEU A 28 7.38 6.30 7.67
CA LEU A 28 7.53 4.86 7.89
C LEU A 28 6.32 4.08 7.37
N VAL A 29 5.13 4.61 7.66
CA VAL A 29 3.86 4.03 7.19
C VAL A 29 3.78 4.08 5.67
N ASN A 30 4.24 5.15 5.00
CA ASN A 30 4.27 5.23 3.55
C ASN A 30 5.15 4.13 2.91
N VAL A 31 6.40 3.97 3.38
CA VAL A 31 7.32 2.93 2.85
C VAL A 31 6.73 1.53 3.04
N LEU A 32 6.19 1.25 4.22
CA LEU A 32 5.54 -0.03 4.52
C LEU A 32 4.31 -0.25 3.63
N LEU A 33 3.43 0.75 3.51
CA LEU A 33 2.22 0.67 2.70
C LEU A 33 2.53 0.46 1.23
N ARG A 34 3.50 1.17 0.66
CA ARG A 34 3.90 0.99 -0.74
C ARG A 34 4.34 -0.46 -0.99
N ASN A 35 5.17 -1.00 -0.09
CA ASN A 35 5.64 -2.37 -0.22
C ASN A 35 4.48 -3.37 -0.06
N VAL A 36 3.61 -3.17 0.92
CA VAL A 36 2.44 -4.03 1.16
C VAL A 36 1.45 -3.97 0.00
N LEU A 37 1.16 -2.81 -0.57
CA LEU A 37 0.25 -2.66 -1.70
C LEU A 37 0.79 -3.36 -2.96
N VAL A 38 2.09 -3.25 -3.23
CA VAL A 38 2.73 -3.98 -4.34
C VAL A 38 2.64 -5.48 -4.13
N ILE A 39 3.01 -5.96 -2.94
CA ILE A 39 2.93 -7.39 -2.59
C ILE A 39 1.49 -7.88 -2.66
N ALA A 40 0.54 -7.12 -2.12
CA ALA A 40 -0.88 -7.46 -2.10
C ALA A 40 -1.46 -7.51 -3.52
N GLY A 41 -1.10 -6.56 -4.40
CA GLY A 41 -1.52 -6.56 -5.80
C GLY A 41 -1.00 -7.78 -6.56
N VAL A 42 0.28 -8.11 -6.41
CA VAL A 42 0.88 -9.31 -7.02
C VAL A 42 0.24 -10.58 -6.47
N PHE A 43 0.06 -10.67 -5.14
CA PHE A 43 -0.54 -11.83 -4.49
C PHE A 43 -2.00 -12.03 -4.91
N CYS A 44 -2.78 -10.95 -5.01
CA CYS A 44 -4.15 -10.97 -5.49
C CYS A 44 -4.23 -11.49 -6.93
N LEU A 45 -3.33 -11.04 -7.82
CA LEU A 45 -3.25 -11.54 -9.19
C LEU A 45 -2.94 -13.05 -9.24
N VAL A 46 -1.98 -13.52 -8.45
CA VAL A 46 -1.62 -14.95 -8.40
C VAL A 46 -2.81 -15.79 -7.91
N LEU A 47 -3.49 -15.37 -6.85
CA LEU A 47 -4.67 -16.06 -6.35
C LEU A 47 -5.82 -16.06 -7.35
N LEU A 48 -6.00 -14.98 -8.10
CA LEU A 48 -7.04 -14.89 -9.13
C LEU A 48 -6.75 -15.85 -10.28
N ILE A 49 -5.49 -15.95 -10.73
CA ILE A 49 -5.09 -16.89 -11.79
C ILE A 49 -5.27 -18.34 -11.31
N LEU A 50 -4.74 -18.69 -10.13
CA LEU A 50 -4.83 -20.06 -9.59
C LEU A 50 -6.28 -20.45 -9.26
N GLY A 51 -7.04 -19.53 -8.67
CA GLY A 51 -8.45 -19.74 -8.31
C GLY A 51 -9.35 -19.82 -9.53
N GLY A 52 -9.14 -18.94 -10.52
CA GLY A 52 -9.87 -18.95 -11.78
C GLY A 52 -9.60 -20.20 -12.61
N PHE A 53 -8.33 -20.62 -12.72
CA PHE A 53 -7.96 -21.83 -13.44
C PHE A 53 -8.52 -23.08 -12.76
N SER A 54 -8.41 -23.16 -11.42
CA SER A 54 -9.01 -24.23 -10.63
C SER A 54 -10.52 -24.30 -10.81
N PHE A 55 -11.23 -23.17 -10.82
CA PHE A 55 -12.67 -23.11 -11.05
C PHE A 55 -13.08 -23.60 -12.45
N ILE A 56 -12.32 -23.22 -13.50
CA ILE A 56 -12.59 -23.64 -14.87
C ILE A 56 -12.34 -25.15 -15.05
N VAL A 57 -11.21 -25.66 -14.56
CA VAL A 57 -10.86 -27.09 -14.66
C VAL A 57 -11.84 -27.97 -13.88
N SER A 58 -12.32 -27.51 -12.73
CA SER A 58 -13.28 -28.25 -11.90
C SER A 58 -14.73 -28.20 -12.41
N ALA A 59 -15.03 -27.36 -13.40
CA ALA A 59 -16.35 -27.30 -14.01
C ALA A 59 -16.75 -28.58 -14.77
N GLY A 60 -15.77 -29.44 -15.12
CA GLY A 60 -15.96 -30.63 -15.97
C GLY A 60 -16.51 -31.89 -15.29
N GLY A 61 -16.74 -31.92 -13.97
CA GLY A 61 -17.38 -33.10 -13.35
C GLY A 61 -17.25 -33.24 -11.83
N ASP A 62 -16.41 -32.43 -11.17
CA ASP A 62 -16.10 -32.61 -9.75
C ASP A 62 -16.79 -31.52 -8.90
N ALA A 63 -17.95 -31.85 -8.34
CA ALA A 63 -18.80 -30.90 -7.61
C ALA A 63 -18.08 -30.24 -6.42
N LYS A 64 -17.20 -31.00 -5.72
CA LYS A 64 -16.38 -30.49 -4.62
C LYS A 64 -15.37 -29.44 -5.10
N ALA A 65 -14.74 -29.68 -6.23
CA ALA A 65 -13.75 -28.76 -6.77
C ALA A 65 -14.42 -27.50 -7.32
N LYS A 66 -15.65 -27.60 -7.86
CA LYS A 66 -16.47 -26.45 -8.28
C LYS A 66 -16.86 -25.54 -7.11
N GLU A 67 -17.26 -26.12 -5.98
CA GLU A 67 -17.57 -25.39 -4.76
C GLU A 67 -16.32 -24.69 -4.19
N LYS A 68 -15.18 -25.39 -4.19
CA LYS A 68 -13.89 -24.83 -3.78
C LYS A 68 -13.41 -23.70 -4.70
N GLY A 69 -13.59 -23.84 -6.01
CA GLY A 69 -13.29 -22.79 -7.00
C GLY A 69 -14.16 -21.56 -6.80
N LYS A 70 -15.48 -21.73 -6.57
CA LYS A 70 -16.36 -20.61 -6.19
C LYS A 70 -15.85 -19.89 -4.95
N SER A 71 -15.61 -20.62 -3.86
CA SER A 71 -15.13 -20.04 -2.60
C SER A 71 -13.82 -19.27 -2.81
N THR A 72 -12.89 -19.81 -3.62
CA THR A 72 -11.62 -19.16 -3.94
C THR A 72 -11.82 -17.87 -4.72
N ILE A 73 -12.72 -17.84 -5.71
CA ILE A 73 -13.08 -16.63 -6.45
C ILE A 73 -13.69 -15.60 -5.49
N THR A 74 -14.60 -16.00 -4.61
CA THR A 74 -15.19 -15.07 -3.64
C THR A 74 -14.13 -14.49 -2.70
N SER A 75 -13.20 -15.31 -2.21
CA SER A 75 -12.08 -14.84 -1.38
C SER A 75 -11.15 -13.87 -2.13
N ALA A 76 -10.85 -14.15 -3.40
CA ALA A 76 -10.06 -13.25 -4.24
C ALA A 76 -10.79 -11.90 -4.45
N LEU A 77 -12.10 -11.94 -4.70
CA LEU A 77 -12.92 -10.75 -4.86
C LEU A 77 -12.99 -9.93 -3.56
N THR A 78 -13.19 -10.59 -2.42
CA THR A 78 -13.16 -9.96 -1.09
C THR A 78 -11.81 -9.32 -0.80
N GLY A 79 -10.70 -9.99 -1.14
CA GLY A 79 -9.36 -9.43 -0.99
C GLY A 79 -9.15 -8.18 -1.85
N LEU A 80 -9.66 -8.17 -3.08
CA LEU A 80 -9.59 -7.00 -3.96
C LEU A 80 -10.41 -5.83 -3.40
N VAL A 81 -11.63 -6.09 -2.92
CA VAL A 81 -12.48 -5.09 -2.25
C VAL A 81 -11.81 -4.56 -0.99
N LEU A 82 -11.14 -5.41 -0.21
CA LEU A 82 -10.42 -5.00 1.01
C LEU A 82 -9.31 -4.00 0.70
N ILE A 83 -8.54 -4.21 -0.38
CA ILE A 83 -7.47 -3.29 -0.80
C ILE A 83 -8.05 -1.92 -1.18
N ILE A 84 -9.16 -1.91 -1.93
CA ILE A 84 -9.85 -0.68 -2.32
C ILE A 84 -10.39 0.06 -1.08
N ALA A 85 -11.00 -0.67 -0.14
CA ALA A 85 -11.49 -0.10 1.11
C ALA A 85 -10.35 0.48 1.97
N ALA A 86 -9.21 -0.21 2.04
CA ALA A 86 -8.03 0.27 2.74
C ALA A 86 -7.51 1.60 2.16
N TYR A 87 -7.52 1.76 0.84
CA TYR A 87 -7.16 3.01 0.17
C TYR A 87 -8.04 4.18 0.66
N TRP A 88 -9.36 4.00 0.72
CA TRP A 88 -10.26 5.04 1.23
C TRP A 88 -10.04 5.37 2.70
N ILE A 89 -9.78 4.37 3.56
CA ILE A 89 -9.47 4.61 4.97
C ILE A 89 -8.22 5.49 5.10
N ILE A 90 -7.18 5.18 4.34
CA ILE A 90 -5.93 5.97 4.36
C ILE A 90 -6.21 7.39 3.87
N GLN A 91 -6.97 7.57 2.80
CA GLN A 91 -7.33 8.89 2.28
C GLN A 91 -8.04 9.76 3.32
N ILE A 92 -8.92 9.18 4.14
CA ILE A 92 -9.55 9.88 5.27
C ILE A 92 -8.52 10.28 6.32
N ILE A 93 -7.58 9.39 6.65
CA ILE A 93 -6.49 9.68 7.60
C ILE A 93 -5.63 10.84 7.09
N GLU A 94 -5.31 10.90 5.80
CA GLU A 94 -4.56 12.01 5.20
C GLU A 94 -5.27 13.35 5.34
N ILE A 95 -6.59 13.38 5.14
CA ILE A 95 -7.39 14.60 5.26
C ILE A 95 -7.39 15.08 6.71
N ILE A 96 -7.47 14.17 7.69
CA ILE A 96 -7.51 14.51 9.11
C ILE A 96 -6.14 14.93 9.63
N THR A 97 -5.07 14.24 9.22
CA THR A 97 -3.70 14.51 9.70
C THR A 97 -2.96 15.55 8.87
N GLY A 98 -3.42 15.87 7.67
CA GLY A 98 -2.74 16.79 6.73
C GLY A 98 -1.45 16.23 6.13
N ILE A 99 -1.14 14.95 6.37
CA ILE A 99 0.08 14.28 5.90
C ILE A 99 -0.29 13.44 4.67
N LYS A 100 0.40 13.65 3.54
CA LYS A 100 0.20 12.87 2.30
C LYS A 100 0.96 11.54 2.37
N ILE A 101 0.23 10.44 2.55
CA ILE A 101 0.75 9.07 2.70
C ILE A 101 0.72 8.30 1.37
N LEU A 102 -0.22 8.60 0.48
CA LEU A 102 -0.52 7.93 -0.78
C LEU A 102 0.12 8.64 -1.99
N ASN A 103 0.84 9.76 -1.77
CA ASN A 103 1.47 10.54 -2.84
C ASN A 103 2.75 11.26 -2.38
N SER A 104 3.81 10.51 -2.09
CA SER A 104 5.15 11.07 -1.84
C SER A 104 6.24 10.54 -2.78
N GLY A 105 5.90 9.99 -3.96
CA GLY A 105 6.92 9.50 -4.89
C GLY A 105 6.44 8.64 -6.05
N LEU A 106 5.44 9.14 -6.78
CA LEU A 106 5.54 9.24 -8.23
C LEU A 106 5.88 10.71 -8.53
#